data_AF-A0A0Q7NBG0-F1
#
_entry.id   AF-A0A0Q7NBG0-F1
#
_cell.length_a   1.000
_cell.length_b   1.000
_cell.length_c   1.000
_cell.angle_alpha   90.00
_cell.angle_beta   90.00
_cell.angle_gamma   90.00
#
_symmetry.space_group_name_H-M   'P 1'
#
loop_
_entity.id
_entity.type
_entity.pdbx_description
1 polymer ?
#
loop_
_entity_poly.entity_id
_entity_poly.type
_entity_poly.pdbx_seq_one_letter_code
_entity_poly.pdbx_strand_id
1 'polypeptide(L)'
;MADVRARTAEGLLEARQLLLAVAGNLQGGSPLIEWARELADLHATLLTASVSTTRRPADFDATVTSGRINTVIGLIDEWASCHLPRPTSGRRHTHSLGEVISHVADNYTQVQWTLRHTKSAEHQHHAVLRFAQVQEGYADLVDDIRALRVALPLGRGNQPVRNEGNGTASGLSGAAVRSSDLG
;
A
#
# COMPACT_ATOMS: atom_id res chain seq x y z
N MET A 1 -12.38 -34.70 4.46
CA MET A 1 -12.15 -33.47 3.66
C MET A 1 -12.28 -32.24 4.56
N ALA A 2 -11.27 -31.95 5.39
CA ALA A 2 -11.31 -30.87 6.38
C ALA A 2 -9.98 -30.08 6.44
N ASP A 3 -9.36 -29.81 5.29
CA ASP A 3 -8.00 -29.22 5.23
C ASP A 3 -7.79 -28.21 4.09
N VAL A 4 -8.81 -27.40 3.80
CA VAL A 4 -8.67 -26.20 2.94
C VAL A 4 -9.02 -24.92 3.70
N ARG A 5 -9.74 -25.03 4.83
CA ARG A 5 -10.19 -23.88 5.64
C ARG A 5 -9.14 -23.38 6.63
N ALA A 6 -8.09 -24.14 6.91
CA ALA A 6 -7.08 -23.82 7.94
C ALA A 6 -5.80 -23.17 7.39
N ARG A 7 -5.59 -23.16 6.06
CA ARG A 7 -4.41 -22.57 5.40
C ARG A 7 -4.46 -21.04 5.27
N THR A 8 -5.39 -20.40 5.96
CA THR A 8 -5.85 -19.05 5.63
C THR A 8 -5.23 -18.02 6.57
N ALA A 9 -4.44 -17.10 6.02
CA ALA A 9 -3.64 -16.07 6.71
C ALA A 9 -2.33 -16.54 7.38
N GLU A 10 -1.79 -17.70 6.99
CA GLU A 10 -0.40 -18.06 7.33
C GLU A 10 0.55 -16.97 6.77
N GLY A 11 1.32 -16.35 7.67
CA GLY A 11 2.25 -15.28 7.34
C GLY A 11 1.71 -13.85 7.46
N LEU A 12 0.40 -13.66 7.73
CA LEU A 12 -0.14 -12.34 8.10
C LEU A 12 0.41 -11.94 9.47
N LEU A 13 0.92 -10.70 9.56
CA LEU A 13 1.53 -10.19 10.79
C LEU A 13 0.46 -9.80 11.81
N GLU A 14 0.64 -10.20 13.06
CA GLU A 14 -0.05 -9.59 14.20
C GLU A 14 0.38 -8.13 14.37
N ALA A 15 -0.42 -7.30 15.05
CA ALA A 15 -0.08 -5.91 15.33
C ALA A 15 1.32 -5.76 15.98
N ARG A 16 1.62 -6.59 16.98
CA ARG A 16 2.95 -6.61 17.61
C ARG A 16 4.07 -7.00 16.65
N GLN A 17 3.83 -7.95 15.75
CA GLN A 17 4.83 -8.36 14.75
C GLN A 17 5.05 -7.26 13.71
N LEU A 18 3.97 -6.62 13.25
CA LEU A 18 4.05 -5.47 12.35
C LEU A 18 4.85 -4.32 12.97
N LEU A 19 4.58 -3.99 14.23
CA LEU A 19 5.36 -2.99 14.97
C LEU A 19 6.84 -3.34 15.00
N LEU A 20 7.20 -4.59 15.31
CA LEU A 20 8.59 -5.03 15.33
C LEU A 20 9.23 -4.98 13.94
N ALA A 21 8.47 -5.32 12.87
CA ALA A 21 8.95 -5.25 11.49
C ALA A 21 9.22 -3.81 11.05
N VAL A 22 8.26 -2.91 11.26
CA VAL A 22 8.38 -1.47 10.97
C VAL A 22 9.52 -0.84 11.78
N ALA A 23 9.74 -1.29 13.01
CA ALA A 23 10.87 -0.85 13.84
C ALA A 23 12.22 -1.47 13.44
N GLY A 24 12.27 -2.37 12.44
CA GLY A 24 13.49 -3.07 12.02
C GLY A 24 13.99 -4.14 13.01
N ASN A 25 13.18 -4.51 13.99
CA ASN A 25 13.52 -5.44 15.07
C ASN A 25 12.97 -6.86 14.88
N LEU A 26 12.25 -7.11 13.79
CA LEU A 26 11.79 -8.44 13.41
C LEU A 26 12.62 -8.97 12.25
N GLN A 27 13.09 -10.21 12.40
CA GLN A 27 13.80 -10.97 11.37
C GLN A 27 13.01 -12.26 11.13
N GLY A 28 12.91 -12.72 9.88
CA GLY A 28 12.15 -13.92 9.55
C GLY A 28 11.89 -14.07 8.04
N GLY A 29 11.23 -15.17 7.66
CA GLY A 29 11.03 -15.57 6.25
C GLY A 29 9.74 -15.11 5.58
N SER A 30 8.98 -14.18 6.16
CA SER A 30 7.78 -13.63 5.50
C SER A 30 8.15 -12.35 4.74
N PRO A 31 7.81 -12.23 3.44
CA PRO A 31 8.08 -11.02 2.67
C PRO A 31 7.37 -9.78 3.23
N LEU A 32 6.25 -9.96 3.97
CA LEU A 32 5.58 -8.86 4.66
C LEU A 32 6.47 -8.15 5.68
N ILE A 33 7.41 -8.84 6.31
CA ILE A 33 8.33 -8.24 7.28
C ILE A 33 9.25 -7.25 6.56
N GLU A 34 9.81 -7.68 5.43
CA GLU A 34 10.72 -6.88 4.62
C GLU A 34 10.01 -5.67 4.02
N TRP A 35 8.81 -5.86 3.46
CA TRP A 35 8.02 -4.78 2.89
C TRP A 35 7.53 -3.78 3.94
N ALA A 36 7.11 -4.24 5.13
CA ALA A 36 6.72 -3.34 6.22
C ALA A 36 7.90 -2.47 6.69
N ARG A 37 9.10 -3.06 6.79
CA ARG A 37 10.33 -2.33 7.08
C ARG A 37 10.66 -1.34 5.97
N GLU A 38 10.61 -1.76 4.72
CA GLU A 38 10.89 -0.90 3.57
C GLU A 38 9.93 0.30 3.52
N LEU A 39 8.64 0.10 3.79
CA LEU A 39 7.68 1.19 3.91
C LEU A 39 8.06 2.18 5.01
N ALA A 40 8.51 1.70 6.16
CA ALA A 40 8.99 2.56 7.25
C ALA A 40 10.19 3.40 6.82
N ASP A 41 11.18 2.79 6.16
CA ASP A 41 12.38 3.46 5.67
C ASP A 41 12.06 4.52 4.59
N LEU A 42 11.13 4.21 3.68
CA LEU A 42 10.66 5.14 2.65
C LEU A 42 9.91 6.33 3.26
N HIS A 43 9.02 6.09 4.21
CA HIS A 43 8.31 7.17 4.93
C HIS A 43 9.28 8.02 5.76
N ALA A 44 10.28 7.40 6.40
CA ALA A 44 11.33 8.13 7.12
C ALA A 44 12.14 9.04 6.20
N THR A 45 12.42 8.57 4.98
CA THR A 45 13.10 9.35 3.95
C THR A 45 12.26 10.55 3.51
N LEU A 46 10.97 10.34 3.21
CA LEU A 46 10.03 11.42 2.88
C LEU A 46 9.91 12.45 4.02
N LEU A 47 9.73 11.99 5.26
CA LEU A 47 9.59 12.86 6.42
C LEU A 47 10.86 13.68 6.68
N THR A 48 12.03 13.05 6.60
CA THR A 48 13.30 13.75 6.78
C THR A 48 13.49 14.83 5.72
N ALA A 49 13.20 14.50 4.47
CA ALA A 49 13.32 15.42 3.35
C ALA A 49 12.28 16.55 3.38
N SER A 50 11.09 16.33 3.97
CA SER A 50 10.05 17.35 4.11
C SER A 50 10.33 18.33 5.26
N VAL A 51 10.87 17.84 6.38
CA VAL A 51 11.13 18.67 7.57
C VAL A 51 12.45 19.43 7.47
N SER A 52 13.43 18.95 6.70
CA SER A 52 14.72 19.61 6.58
C SER A 52 15.34 19.48 5.20
N THR A 53 15.51 20.62 4.52
CA THR A 53 16.23 20.72 3.25
C THR A 53 17.73 20.44 3.39
N THR A 54 18.31 20.64 4.58
CA THR A 54 19.73 20.37 4.86
C THR A 54 20.02 18.91 5.18
N ARG A 55 19.03 18.14 5.67
CA ARG A 55 19.13 16.69 5.88
C ARG A 55 18.65 15.89 4.67
N ARG A 56 18.14 16.56 3.64
CA ARG A 56 17.70 15.94 2.40
C ARG A 56 18.92 15.44 1.62
N PRO A 57 18.95 14.16 1.19
CA PRO A 57 19.98 13.66 0.27
C PRO A 57 20.02 14.50 -1.01
N ALA A 58 21.21 14.72 -1.58
CA ALA A 58 21.38 15.56 -2.77
C ALA A 58 20.66 15.00 -4.01
N ASP A 59 20.47 13.67 -4.04
CA ASP A 59 19.80 12.89 -5.07
C ASP A 59 18.34 12.55 -4.71
N PHE A 60 17.78 13.16 -3.65
CA PHE A 60 16.42 12.86 -3.24
C PHE A 60 15.38 13.32 -4.26
N ASP A 61 14.55 12.37 -4.69
CA ASP A 61 13.36 12.61 -5.50
C ASP A 61 12.11 12.09 -4.76
N ALA A 62 11.22 13.02 -4.42
CA ALA A 62 9.96 12.74 -3.72
C ALA A 62 8.97 11.92 -4.55
N THR A 63 8.97 12.12 -5.87
CA THR A 63 8.12 11.39 -6.82
C THR A 63 8.61 9.95 -6.96
N VAL A 64 9.93 9.74 -7.07
CA VAL A 64 10.53 8.39 -7.09
C VAL A 64 10.26 7.67 -5.78
N THR A 65 10.46 8.33 -4.64
CA THR A 65 10.22 7.74 -3.31
C THR A 65 8.74 7.36 -3.13
N SER A 66 7.82 8.26 -3.49
CA SER A 66 6.37 7.98 -3.48
C SER A 66 5.97 6.85 -4.43
N GLY A 67 6.59 6.79 -5.62
CA GLY A 67 6.41 5.69 -6.58
C GLY A 67 6.84 4.35 -6.01
N ARG A 68 7.95 4.32 -5.26
CA ARG A 68 8.43 3.13 -4.56
C ARG A 68 7.49 2.69 -3.45
N ILE A 69 6.94 3.62 -2.67
CA ILE A 69 5.89 3.31 -1.66
C ILE A 69 4.70 2.62 -2.34
N ASN A 70 4.19 3.19 -3.44
CA ASN A 70 3.08 2.59 -4.20
C ASN A 70 3.43 1.20 -4.75
N THR A 71 4.68 0.99 -5.17
CA THR A 71 5.16 -0.31 -5.63
C THR A 71 5.13 -1.35 -4.50
N VAL A 72 5.62 -1.00 -3.31
CA VAL A 72 5.61 -1.90 -2.15
C VAL A 72 4.18 -2.19 -1.67
N ILE A 73 3.28 -1.20 -1.70
CA ILE A 73 1.84 -1.40 -1.45
C ILE A 73 1.27 -2.43 -2.42
N GLY A 74 1.59 -2.32 -3.71
CA GLY A 74 1.15 -3.27 -4.74
C GLY A 74 1.63 -4.70 -4.49
N LEU A 75 2.89 -4.86 -4.07
CA LEU A 75 3.45 -6.18 -3.72
C LEU A 75 2.73 -6.82 -2.52
N ILE A 76 2.40 -6.02 -1.50
CA ILE A 76 1.62 -6.47 -0.35
C ILE A 76 0.21 -6.89 -0.78
N ASP A 77 -0.44 -6.12 -1.65
CA ASP A 77 -1.79 -6.41 -2.13
C ASP A 77 -1.84 -7.66 -3.00
N GLU A 78 -0.83 -7.88 -3.84
CA GLU A 78 -0.66 -9.11 -4.61
C GLU A 78 -0.48 -10.31 -3.67
N TRP A 79 0.42 -10.19 -2.69
CA TRP A 79 0.59 -11.21 -1.66
C TRP A 79 -0.72 -11.51 -0.92
N ALA A 80 -1.46 -10.47 -0.52
CA ALA A 80 -2.72 -10.60 0.18
C ALA A 80 -3.76 -11.34 -0.66
N SER A 81 -3.79 -11.07 -1.98
CA SER A 81 -4.70 -11.75 -2.90
C SER A 81 -4.48 -13.26 -2.98
N CYS A 82 -3.25 -13.71 -2.75
CA CYS A 82 -2.82 -15.11 -2.82
C CYS A 82 -2.89 -15.84 -1.48
N HIS A 83 -2.70 -15.12 -0.35
CA HIS A 83 -2.52 -15.74 0.97
C HIS A 83 -3.69 -15.49 1.94
N LEU A 84 -4.51 -14.45 1.70
CA LEU A 84 -5.66 -14.18 2.54
C LEU A 84 -6.92 -14.91 2.06
N PRO A 85 -7.74 -15.39 3.00
CA PRO A 85 -9.03 -15.96 2.65
C PRO A 85 -9.95 -14.90 2.03
N ARG A 86 -10.69 -15.27 0.99
CA ARG A 86 -11.62 -14.38 0.30
C ARG A 86 -13.06 -14.62 0.78
N PRO A 87 -13.64 -13.75 1.62
CA PRO A 87 -15.03 -13.89 1.99
C PRO A 87 -15.95 -13.54 0.81
N THR A 88 -16.92 -14.41 0.55
CA THR A 88 -17.99 -14.15 -0.44
C THR A 88 -19.01 -13.12 0.07
N SER A 89 -19.13 -12.98 1.39
CA SER A 89 -20.04 -12.06 2.06
C SER A 89 -19.35 -11.46 3.29
N GLY A 90 -18.88 -10.21 3.17
CA GLY A 90 -18.24 -9.47 4.25
C GLY A 90 -18.33 -7.97 4.00
N ARG A 91 -18.16 -7.16 5.04
CA ARG A 91 -18.10 -5.70 4.90
C ARG A 91 -16.91 -5.35 4.02
N ARG A 92 -17.12 -4.53 3.00
CA ARG A 92 -16.01 -4.06 2.15
C ARG A 92 -15.18 -3.04 2.92
N HIS A 93 -13.89 -3.31 3.04
CA HIS A 93 -12.95 -2.31 3.54
C HIS A 93 -12.69 -1.26 2.46
N THR A 94 -12.35 -0.04 2.88
CA THR A 94 -12.04 1.07 1.96
C THR A 94 -10.59 1.08 1.51
N HIS A 95 -9.71 0.51 2.32
CA HIS A 95 -8.27 0.45 2.08
C HIS A 95 -7.80 -0.99 1.86
N SER A 96 -6.83 -1.18 0.97
CA SER A 96 -6.15 -2.47 0.79
C SER A 96 -5.24 -2.80 1.98
N LEU A 97 -4.71 -4.04 2.04
CA LEU A 97 -3.78 -4.42 3.11
C LEU A 97 -2.51 -3.55 3.04
N GLY A 98 -1.97 -3.35 1.84
CA GLY A 98 -0.78 -2.54 1.63
C GLY A 98 -0.99 -1.09 2.05
N GLU A 99 -2.15 -0.49 1.76
CA GLU A 99 -2.49 0.86 2.21
C GLU A 99 -2.54 0.95 3.74
N VAL A 100 -3.15 -0.05 4.41
CA VAL A 100 -3.20 -0.08 5.88
C VAL A 100 -1.80 -0.23 6.48
N ILE A 101 -0.98 -1.15 5.98
CA ILE A 101 0.40 -1.34 6.47
C ILE A 101 1.25 -0.09 6.23
N SER A 102 1.10 0.55 5.07
CA SER A 102 1.77 1.82 4.76
C SER A 102 1.35 2.93 5.74
N HIS A 103 0.07 3.01 6.10
CA HIS A 103 -0.42 3.97 7.08
C HIS A 103 0.16 3.73 8.48
N VAL A 104 0.31 2.46 8.89
CA VAL A 104 0.97 2.10 10.16
C VAL A 104 2.43 2.53 10.14
N ALA A 105 3.16 2.28 9.04
CA ALA A 105 4.56 2.63 8.88
C ALA A 105 4.81 4.15 8.89
N ASP A 106 3.94 4.92 8.23
CA ASP A 106 3.97 6.39 8.26
C ASP A 106 3.76 6.93 9.68
N ASN A 107 2.69 6.48 10.38
CA ASN A 107 2.43 6.92 11.76
C ASN A 107 3.58 6.57 12.71
N TYR A 108 4.15 5.36 12.59
CA TYR A 108 5.32 4.97 13.38
C TYR A 108 6.48 5.96 13.16
N THR A 109 6.76 6.28 11.91
CA THR A 109 7.82 7.21 11.52
C THR A 109 7.59 8.60 12.14
N GLN A 110 6.36 9.12 12.07
CA GLN A 110 5.99 10.40 12.66
C GLN A 110 6.15 10.41 14.18
N VAL A 111 5.78 9.33 14.87
CA VAL A 111 6.00 9.18 16.32
C VAL A 111 7.48 9.16 16.64
N GLN A 112 8.27 8.33 15.97
CA GLN A 112 9.72 8.25 16.19
C GLN A 112 10.40 9.60 15.97
N TRP A 113 10.00 10.33 14.93
CA TRP A 113 10.51 11.66 14.68
C TRP A 113 10.13 12.62 15.81
N THR A 114 8.86 12.64 16.24
CA THR A 114 8.36 13.50 17.30
C THR A 114 9.07 13.25 18.62
N LEU A 115 9.25 11.98 19.00
CA LEU A 115 9.95 11.58 20.22
C LEU A 115 11.41 12.05 20.23
N ARG A 116 12.07 12.07 19.07
CA ARG A 116 13.49 12.46 18.95
C ARG A 116 13.70 13.96 18.81
N HIS A 117 12.74 14.70 18.25
CA HIS A 117 12.95 16.09 17.84
C HIS A 117 12.06 17.10 18.57
N THR A 118 11.04 16.68 19.30
CA THR A 118 10.14 17.56 20.05
C THR A 118 10.41 17.46 21.55
N LYS A 119 10.51 18.60 22.24
CA LYS A 119 10.72 18.67 23.71
C LYS A 119 9.42 18.76 24.52
N SER A 120 8.27 18.98 23.86
CA SER A 120 6.97 19.05 24.52
C SER A 120 6.45 17.65 24.86
N ALA A 121 6.27 17.38 26.16
CA ALA A 121 5.71 16.12 26.65
C ALA A 121 4.27 15.89 26.14
N GLU A 122 3.49 16.96 25.98
CA GLU A 122 2.12 16.89 25.43
C GLU A 122 2.14 16.41 23.98
N HIS A 123 2.99 16.99 23.13
CA HIS A 123 3.12 16.57 21.74
C HIS A 123 3.63 15.13 21.61
N GLN A 124 4.59 14.72 22.45
CA GLN A 124 5.07 13.34 22.49
C GLN A 124 3.95 12.38 22.91
N HIS A 125 3.18 12.72 23.93
CA HIS A 125 2.06 11.92 24.42
C HIS A 125 0.98 11.76 23.35
N HIS A 126 0.55 12.84 22.70
CA HIS A 126 -0.42 12.79 21.63
C HIS A 126 0.05 11.95 20.43
N ALA A 127 1.33 12.04 20.07
CA ALA A 127 1.89 11.23 18.99
C ALA A 127 1.83 9.73 19.34
N VAL A 128 2.26 9.36 20.55
CA VAL A 128 2.20 7.96 21.04
C VAL A 128 0.75 7.46 21.11
N LEU A 129 -0.18 8.26 21.62
CA LEU A 129 -1.60 7.89 21.67
C LEU A 129 -2.19 7.65 20.29
N ARG A 130 -1.92 8.54 19.33
CA ARG A 130 -2.38 8.37 17.94
C ARG A 130 -1.87 7.06 17.34
N PHE A 131 -0.61 6.73 17.59
CA PHE A 131 -0.05 5.48 17.08
C PHE A 131 -0.64 4.24 17.77
N ALA A 132 -0.95 4.31 19.06
CA ALA A 132 -1.65 3.23 19.75
C ALA A 132 -3.02 2.93 19.11
N GLN A 133 -3.77 3.97 18.73
CA GLN A 133 -5.05 3.83 18.03
C GLN A 133 -4.89 3.18 16.65
N VAL A 134 -3.83 3.54 15.91
CA VAL A 134 -3.53 2.95 14.60
C VAL A 134 -3.14 1.47 14.74
N GLN A 135 -2.39 1.11 15.79
CA GLN A 135 -2.05 -0.28 16.12
C GLN A 135 -3.28 -1.11 16.49
N GLU A 136 -4.18 -0.55 17.31
CA GLU A 136 -5.44 -1.18 17.69
C GLU A 136 -6.33 -1.42 16.46
N GLY A 137 -6.50 -0.42 15.60
CA GLY A 137 -7.27 -0.58 14.36
C GLY A 137 -6.70 -1.64 13.42
N TYR A 138 -5.37 -1.83 13.39
CA TYR A 138 -4.76 -2.92 12.64
C TYR A 138 -5.02 -4.29 13.30
N ALA A 139 -4.96 -4.39 14.62
CA ALA A 139 -5.28 -5.62 15.34
C ALA A 139 -6.74 -6.06 15.07
N ASP A 140 -7.68 -5.11 15.16
CA ASP A 140 -9.09 -5.34 14.84
C ASP A 140 -9.28 -5.81 13.39
N LEU A 141 -8.53 -5.22 12.45
CA LEU A 141 -8.57 -5.63 11.05
C LEU A 141 -8.07 -7.07 10.87
N VAL A 142 -6.97 -7.45 11.53
CA VAL A 142 -6.43 -8.82 11.48
C VAL A 142 -7.47 -9.83 12.00
N ASP A 143 -8.15 -9.50 13.10
CA ASP A 143 -9.22 -10.33 13.66
C ASP A 143 -10.42 -10.44 12.69
N ASP A 144 -10.83 -9.32 12.08
CA ASP A 144 -11.90 -9.30 11.07
C ASP A 144 -11.53 -10.12 9.82
N ILE A 145 -10.27 -10.10 9.37
CA ILE A 145 -9.77 -10.90 8.24
C ILE A 145 -9.85 -12.39 8.58
N ARG A 146 -9.35 -12.78 9.76
CA ARG A 146 -9.37 -14.16 10.24
C ARG A 146 -10.77 -14.70 10.43
N ALA A 147 -11.67 -13.83 10.92
CA ALA A 147 -13.08 -14.16 11.10
C ALA A 147 -13.89 -14.09 9.79
N LEU A 148 -13.26 -13.78 8.64
CA LEU A 148 -13.92 -13.64 7.33
C LEU A 148 -15.02 -12.57 7.30
N ARG A 149 -14.92 -11.56 8.17
CA ARG A 149 -15.93 -10.50 8.31
C ARG A 149 -15.70 -9.33 7.36
N VAL A 150 -14.48 -9.20 6.84
CA VAL A 150 -14.07 -8.09 5.99
C VAL A 150 -13.52 -8.58 4.64
N ALA A 151 -13.93 -7.93 3.56
CA ALA A 151 -13.37 -8.11 2.23
C ALA A 151 -12.46 -6.91 1.91
N LEU A 152 -11.16 -7.17 1.72
CA LEU A 152 -10.20 -6.13 1.34
C LEU A 152 -10.24 -5.86 -0.17
N PRO A 153 -10.05 -4.60 -0.60
CA PRO A 153 -9.72 -4.29 -1.99
C PRO A 153 -8.40 -4.95 -2.40
N LEU A 154 -8.32 -5.44 -3.64
CA LEU A 154 -7.13 -6.08 -4.21
C LEU A 154 -6.07 -5.07 -4.71
N GLY A 155 -6.06 -3.85 -4.15
CA GLY A 155 -5.27 -2.73 -4.67
C GLY A 155 -5.78 -2.22 -6.04
N ARG A 156 -5.28 -1.06 -6.48
CA ARG A 156 -5.68 -0.42 -7.76
C ARG A 156 -5.14 -1.14 -9.02
N GLY A 157 -4.42 -2.26 -8.88
CA GLY A 157 -3.71 -2.93 -9.97
C GLY A 157 -4.56 -3.81 -10.90
N ASN A 158 -5.80 -4.16 -10.52
CA ASN A 158 -6.63 -5.12 -11.27
C ASN A 158 -7.93 -4.53 -11.79
N GLN A 159 -7.94 -3.25 -12.19
CA GLN A 159 -9.05 -2.76 -13.00
C GLN A 159 -8.79 -3.19 -14.45
N PRO A 160 -9.53 -4.17 -15.02
CA PRO A 160 -9.38 -4.48 -16.43
C PRO A 160 -9.68 -3.19 -17.19
N VAL A 161 -8.71 -2.73 -17.97
CA VAL A 161 -8.91 -1.67 -18.95
C VAL A 161 -10.08 -2.14 -19.82
N ARG A 162 -11.25 -1.55 -19.59
CA ARG A 162 -12.42 -1.73 -20.45
C ARG A 162 -12.03 -1.14 -21.80
N ASN A 163 -11.61 -2.01 -22.71
CA ASN A 163 -11.33 -1.67 -24.09
C ASN A 163 -12.68 -1.46 -24.79
N GLU A 164 -13.28 -0.28 -24.63
CA GLU A 164 -14.47 0.13 -25.33
C GLU A 164 -14.09 0.64 -26.73
N GLY A 165 -14.44 -0.14 -27.75
CA GLY A 165 -14.83 0.42 -29.05
C GLY A 165 -13.85 0.31 -30.22
N ASN A 166 -13.52 -0.90 -30.66
CA ASN A 166 -13.39 -1.15 -32.10
C ASN A 166 -14.72 -1.72 -32.61
N GLY A 167 -15.33 -1.06 -33.59
CA GLY A 167 -16.65 -1.42 -34.11
C GLY A 167 -17.09 -0.57 -35.31
N THR A 168 -16.36 -0.70 -36.42
CA THR A 168 -16.88 -0.80 -37.80
C THR A 168 -17.89 0.22 -38.34
N ALA A 169 -17.48 0.96 -39.38
CA ALA A 169 -18.30 1.20 -40.56
C ALA A 169 -17.42 1.46 -41.80
N SER A 170 -17.14 0.40 -42.55
CA SER A 170 -16.83 0.47 -43.97
C SER A 170 -18.07 0.96 -44.73
N GLY A 171 -17.92 1.86 -45.71
CA GLY A 171 -19.04 2.26 -46.56
C GLY A 171 -18.77 3.42 -47.52
N LEU A 172 -17.96 3.16 -48.55
CA LEU A 172 -18.11 3.57 -49.96
C LEU A 172 -18.78 4.92 -50.31
N SER A 173 -18.03 5.80 -50.99
CA SER A 173 -18.38 6.52 -52.24
C SER A 173 -17.28 7.57 -52.48
N GLY A 174 -16.59 7.73 -53.60
CA GLY A 174 -16.93 7.51 -55.01
C GLY A 174 -16.50 8.76 -55.78
N ALA A 175 -15.90 8.57 -56.97
CA ALA A 175 -15.53 9.56 -58.01
C ALA A 175 -14.22 10.37 -57.78
N ALA A 176 -13.14 10.11 -58.51
CA ALA A 176 -12.84 10.49 -59.92
C ALA A 176 -12.52 12.00 -60.03
N VAL A 177 -11.35 12.46 -60.51
CA VAL A 177 -10.82 12.48 -61.89
C VAL A 177 -9.41 13.15 -61.78
N ARG A 178 -8.31 12.54 -62.23
CA ARG A 178 -7.61 12.74 -63.53
C ARG A 178 -6.91 14.11 -63.71
N SER A 179 -5.59 14.05 -64.00
CA SER A 179 -4.78 14.98 -64.82
C SER A 179 -4.59 16.42 -64.28
N SER A 180 -3.47 17.13 -64.41
CA SER A 180 -2.24 17.02 -65.23
C SER A 180 -1.19 18.01 -64.70
N ASP A 181 0.08 17.80 -65.08
CA ASP A 181 1.14 18.76 -65.46
C ASP A 181 1.41 20.02 -64.62
N LEU A 182 2.64 20.22 -64.11
CA LEU A 182 3.80 20.87 -64.79
C LEU A 182 3.56 22.35 -65.11
N GLY A 183 4.28 23.21 -64.38
CA GLY A 183 4.37 24.66 -64.59
C GLY A 183 4.79 25.39 -63.33
#